data_AF-A0A933UE12-F1
#
_entry.id   AF-A0A933UE12-F1
#
_cell.length_a   1.000
_cell.length_b   1.000
_cell.length_c   1.000
_cell.angle_alpha   90.00
_cell.angle_beta   90.00
_cell.angle_gamma   90.00
#
_symmetry.space_group_name_H-M   'P 1'
#
loop_
_entity.id
_entity.type
_entity.pdbx_description
1 polymer ?
#
loop_
_entity_poly.entity_id
_entity_poly.type
_entity_poly.pdbx_seq_one_letter_code
_entity_poly.pdbx_strand_id
1 'polypeptide(L)'
;MDSGTQKSEALYDFLGWLEVNKKRVAIGSAAVLAVIGVIATMSWHRKEQELAASMALSAIRVPTHPSEPVPPDTADKLQKLAATYSGTAAGKRAELIRVSFLFAQGQYAEAQAGFEAFAKAHPESPWIPQAVYGVAVCLDAQSKTNEAIAKYDDFARRYASDPNADQARLHLGTLYEATGKPAQALEVYDKMVKAATAGGFSPGAQEAQQRQHALLVKYPQLAPTNTPPVVTQRPPISVTPTGAPPVVRTNAAAGTNVPVIKLSPPPAATPPPVATPAPAAK
;
A
#
# COMPACT_ATOMS: atom_id res chain seq x y z
N MET A 1 -7.10 -53.62 -16.95
CA MET A 1 -8.53 -53.22 -16.99
C MET A 1 -9.09 -53.14 -15.56
N ASP A 2 -8.30 -52.63 -14.61
CA ASP A 2 -8.47 -53.01 -13.18
C ASP A 2 -8.94 -51.87 -12.28
N SER A 3 -8.95 -50.63 -12.78
CA SER A 3 -9.31 -49.44 -12.00
C SER A 3 -10.81 -49.31 -11.71
N GLY A 4 -11.67 -50.02 -12.46
CA GLY A 4 -13.13 -50.01 -12.27
C GLY A 4 -13.56 -50.89 -11.10
N THR A 5 -13.01 -52.10 -11.01
CA THR A 5 -13.37 -53.11 -10.01
C THR A 5 -12.92 -52.73 -8.60
N GLN A 6 -11.73 -52.14 -8.48
CA GLN A 6 -11.19 -51.68 -7.18
C GLN A 6 -11.99 -50.50 -6.60
N LYS A 7 -12.54 -49.63 -7.45
CA LYS A 7 -13.43 -48.53 -7.02
C LYS A 7 -14.80 -49.05 -6.57
N SER A 8 -15.34 -50.07 -7.25
CA SER A 8 -16.62 -50.66 -6.86
C SER A 8 -16.52 -51.41 -5.53
N GLU A 9 -15.45 -52.17 -5.31
CA GLU A 9 -15.23 -52.91 -4.06
C GLU A 9 -15.12 -51.98 -2.85
N ALA A 10 -14.33 -50.90 -2.96
CA ALA A 10 -14.22 -49.88 -1.91
C ALA A 10 -15.55 -49.17 -1.60
N LEU A 11 -16.42 -48.99 -2.61
CA LEU A 11 -17.76 -48.44 -2.43
C LEU A 11 -18.68 -49.43 -1.68
N TYR A 12 -18.66 -50.70 -2.05
CA TYR A 12 -19.46 -51.74 -1.39
C TYR A 12 -19.03 -51.96 0.07
N ASP A 13 -17.72 -51.97 0.33
CA ASP A 13 -17.18 -52.04 1.70
C ASP A 13 -17.58 -50.83 2.54
N PHE A 14 -17.54 -49.63 1.95
CA PHE A 14 -18.00 -48.42 2.62
C PHE A 14 -19.51 -48.46 2.90
N LEU A 15 -20.32 -48.91 1.95
CA LEU A 15 -21.77 -49.09 2.10
C LEU A 15 -22.09 -50.12 3.20
N GLY A 16 -21.39 -51.26 3.20
CA GLY A 16 -21.51 -52.28 4.23
C GLY A 16 -21.12 -51.77 5.62
N TRP A 17 -20.03 -51.01 5.72
CA TRP A 17 -19.64 -50.34 6.96
C TRP A 17 -20.67 -49.28 7.41
N LEU A 18 -21.21 -48.49 6.48
CA LEU A 18 -22.23 -47.47 6.76
C LEU A 18 -23.52 -48.10 7.31
N GLU A 19 -23.93 -49.24 6.75
CA GLU A 19 -25.09 -50.03 7.19
C GLU A 19 -24.93 -50.47 8.66
N VAL A 20 -23.75 -50.99 9.01
CA VAL A 20 -23.39 -51.44 10.36
C VAL A 20 -23.28 -50.25 11.32
N ASN A 21 -22.73 -49.13 10.87
CA ASN A 21 -22.44 -47.95 11.69
C ASN A 21 -23.53 -46.88 11.65
N LYS A 22 -24.68 -47.12 11.01
CA LYS A 22 -25.73 -46.11 10.73
C LYS A 22 -26.14 -45.25 11.93
N LYS A 23 -26.26 -45.84 13.13
CA LYS A 23 -26.60 -45.08 14.36
C LYS A 23 -25.48 -44.13 14.78
N ARG A 24 -24.22 -44.57 14.70
CA ARG A 24 -23.05 -43.73 15.03
C ARG A 24 -22.87 -42.62 14.00
N VAL A 25 -23.08 -42.94 12.72
CA VAL A 25 -23.04 -41.95 11.64
C VAL A 25 -24.18 -40.94 11.75
N ALA A 26 -25.40 -41.37 12.11
CA ALA A 26 -26.53 -40.47 12.35
C ALA A 26 -26.32 -39.55 13.55
N ILE A 27 -25.74 -40.05 14.65
CA ILE A 27 -25.38 -39.22 15.81
C ILE A 27 -24.27 -38.25 15.43
N GLY A 28 -23.25 -38.71 14.69
CA GLY A 28 -22.16 -37.88 14.20
C GLY A 28 -22.65 -36.77 13.26
N SER A 29 -23.54 -37.09 12.32
CA SER A 29 -24.10 -36.10 11.40
C SER A 29 -25.01 -35.10 12.12
N ALA A 30 -25.81 -35.54 13.09
CA ALA A 30 -26.62 -34.65 13.92
C ALA A 30 -25.75 -33.69 14.76
N ALA A 31 -24.65 -34.18 15.34
CA ALA A 31 -23.69 -33.34 16.06
C ALA A 31 -23.03 -32.30 15.13
N VAL A 32 -22.65 -32.69 13.91
CA VAL A 32 -22.10 -31.76 12.91
C VAL A 32 -23.13 -30.70 12.51
N LEU A 33 -24.39 -31.08 12.26
CA LEU A 33 -25.45 -30.13 11.95
C LEU A 33 -25.73 -29.16 13.11
N ALA A 34 -25.68 -29.63 14.36
CA ALA A 34 -25.82 -28.77 15.52
C ALA A 34 -24.67 -27.75 15.61
N VAL A 35 -23.42 -28.18 15.39
CA VAL A 35 -22.25 -27.28 15.36
C VAL A 35 -22.37 -26.26 14.23
N ILE A 36 -22.78 -26.68 13.03
CA ILE A 36 -23.02 -25.78 11.89
C ILE A 36 -24.12 -24.77 12.23
N GLY A 37 -25.22 -25.21 12.87
CA GLY A 37 -26.29 -24.35 13.34
C GLY A 37 -25.80 -23.29 14.32
N VAL A 38 -24.99 -23.68 15.32
CA VAL A 38 -24.37 -22.74 16.28
C VAL A 38 -23.46 -21.74 15.55
N ILE A 39 -22.60 -22.19 14.64
CA ILE A 39 -21.72 -21.31 13.86
C ILE A 39 -22.56 -20.34 13.00
N ALA A 40 -23.63 -20.82 12.38
CA ALA A 40 -24.53 -20.00 11.57
C ALA A 40 -25.18 -18.91 12.43
N THR A 41 -25.74 -19.27 13.59
CA THR A 41 -26.36 -18.32 14.53
C THR A 41 -25.34 -17.30 15.05
N MET A 42 -24.13 -17.73 15.43
CA MET A 42 -23.04 -16.84 15.83
C MET A 42 -22.63 -15.90 14.69
N SER A 43 -22.53 -16.40 13.46
CA SER A 43 -22.17 -15.60 12.29
C SER A 43 -23.25 -14.56 11.95
N TRP A 44 -24.53 -14.91 12.12
CA TRP A 44 -25.65 -13.99 11.95
C TRP A 44 -25.63 -12.89 13.02
N HIS A 45 -25.49 -13.26 14.30
CA HIS A 45 -25.38 -12.28 15.39
C HIS A 45 -24.19 -11.33 15.20
N ARG A 46 -23.03 -11.83 14.74
CA ARG A 46 -21.88 -10.98 14.41
C ARG A 46 -22.20 -9.98 13.29
N LYS A 47 -22.92 -10.40 12.25
CA LYS A 47 -23.33 -9.50 11.16
C LYS A 47 -24.29 -8.42 11.64
N GLU A 48 -25.26 -8.77 12.49
CA GLU A 48 -26.19 -7.79 13.07
C GLU A 48 -25.47 -6.79 13.98
N GLN A 49 -24.55 -7.27 14.82
CA GLN A 49 -23.71 -6.39 15.66
C GLN A 49 -22.82 -5.48 14.81
N GLU A 50 -22.25 -5.98 13.72
CA GLU A 50 -21.46 -5.17 12.79
C GLU A 50 -22.30 -4.07 12.14
N LEU A 51 -23.52 -4.38 11.69
CA LEU A 51 -24.45 -3.41 11.12
C LEU A 51 -24.82 -2.34 12.15
N ALA A 52 -25.23 -2.74 13.36
CA ALA A 52 -25.58 -1.82 14.43
C ALA A 52 -24.39 -0.93 14.83
N ALA A 53 -23.19 -1.50 14.93
CA ALA A 53 -21.97 -0.77 15.23
C ALA A 53 -21.61 0.22 14.12
N SER A 54 -21.75 -0.17 12.84
CA SER A 54 -21.46 0.70 11.71
C SER A 54 -22.43 1.88 11.63
N MET A 55 -23.73 1.65 11.92
CA MET A 55 -24.74 2.70 12.00
C MET A 55 -24.50 3.63 13.19
N ALA A 56 -24.14 3.07 14.35
CA ALA A 56 -23.80 3.87 15.52
C ALA A 56 -22.56 4.74 15.26
N LEU A 57 -21.57 4.23 14.51
CA LEU A 57 -20.36 4.97 14.18
C LEU A 57 -20.67 6.10 13.19
N SER A 58 -21.50 5.86 12.17
CA SER A 58 -21.90 6.90 11.21
C SER A 58 -22.74 8.01 11.84
N ALA A 59 -23.48 7.71 12.91
CA ALA A 59 -24.22 8.70 13.68
C ALA A 59 -23.31 9.63 14.53
N ILE A 60 -22.06 9.23 14.81
CA ILE A 60 -21.09 10.08 15.49
C ILE A 60 -20.50 11.04 14.47
N ARG A 61 -20.77 12.34 14.66
CA ARG A 61 -20.18 13.38 13.83
C ARG A 61 -18.69 13.52 14.14
N VAL A 62 -17.85 12.96 13.27
CA VAL A 62 -16.40 13.20 13.27
C VAL A 62 -16.13 14.35 12.31
N PRO A 63 -15.43 15.42 12.73
CA PRO A 63 -15.12 16.55 11.88
C PRO A 63 -14.32 16.10 10.67
N THR A 64 -14.74 16.53 9.48
CA THR A 64 -14.09 16.18 8.21
C THR A 64 -13.01 17.18 7.81
N HIS A 65 -12.97 18.34 8.48
CA HIS A 65 -11.99 19.40 8.25
C HIS A 65 -11.28 19.80 9.54
N PRO A 66 -9.96 20.06 9.52
CA PRO A 66 -9.17 20.44 10.70
C PRO A 66 -9.65 21.70 11.43
N SER A 67 -10.41 22.58 10.76
CA SER A 67 -10.95 23.83 11.29
C SER A 67 -12.30 23.68 11.99
N GLU A 68 -12.93 22.50 11.93
CA GLU A 68 -14.21 22.26 12.60
C GLU A 68 -14.00 21.98 14.09
N PRO A 69 -14.73 22.69 14.98
CA PRO A 69 -14.70 22.37 16.40
C PRO A 69 -15.21 20.95 16.63
N VAL A 70 -14.40 20.13 17.29
CA VAL A 70 -14.81 18.77 17.63
C VAL A 70 -15.79 18.84 18.81
N PRO A 71 -17.00 18.26 18.70
CA PRO A 71 -17.92 18.23 19.82
C PRO A 71 -17.28 17.52 21.02
N PRO A 72 -17.35 18.06 22.24
CA PRO A 72 -16.64 17.52 23.40
C PRO A 72 -17.11 16.11 23.80
N ASP A 73 -18.36 15.77 23.48
CA ASP A 73 -18.98 14.47 23.73
C ASP A 73 -18.58 13.37 22.72
N THR A 74 -17.82 13.73 21.67
CA THR A 74 -17.42 12.79 20.61
C THR A 74 -16.52 11.68 21.15
N ALA A 75 -15.57 12.03 22.02
CA ALA A 75 -14.63 11.07 22.62
C ALA A 75 -15.36 10.03 23.47
N ASP A 76 -16.30 10.47 24.31
CA ASP A 76 -17.12 9.59 25.15
C ASP A 76 -18.03 8.67 24.32
N LYS A 77 -18.64 9.21 23.25
CA LYS A 77 -19.46 8.42 22.33
C LYS A 77 -18.64 7.34 21.63
N LEU A 78 -17.44 7.66 21.16
CA LEU A 78 -16.52 6.70 20.53
C LEU A 78 -16.04 5.65 21.54
N GLN A 79 -15.73 6.05 22.77
CA GLN A 79 -15.35 5.13 23.84
C GLN A 79 -16.48 4.14 24.15
N LYS A 80 -17.70 4.63 24.31
CA LYS A 80 -18.88 3.79 24.57
C LYS A 80 -19.14 2.83 23.41
N LEU A 81 -19.00 3.29 22.17
CA LEU A 81 -19.15 2.45 20.99
C LEU A 81 -18.08 1.37 20.94
N ALA A 82 -16.81 1.73 21.12
CA ALA A 82 -15.69 0.79 21.15
C ALA A 82 -15.85 -0.27 22.25
N ALA A 83 -16.33 0.13 23.43
CA ALA A 83 -16.59 -0.81 24.53
C ALA A 83 -17.78 -1.74 24.24
N THR A 84 -18.88 -1.20 23.70
CA THR A 84 -20.11 -1.95 23.40
C THR A 84 -19.92 -2.93 22.25
N TYR A 85 -19.12 -2.56 21.25
CA TYR A 85 -18.93 -3.30 20.01
C TYR A 85 -17.46 -3.69 19.78
N SER A 86 -16.70 -4.03 20.84
CA SER A 86 -15.26 -4.33 20.76
C SER A 86 -14.87 -5.45 19.78
N GLY A 87 -15.80 -6.39 19.51
CA GLY A 87 -15.60 -7.48 18.57
C GLY A 87 -15.89 -7.14 17.11
N THR A 88 -16.43 -5.96 16.79
CA THR A 88 -16.80 -5.55 15.43
C THR A 88 -15.73 -4.67 14.79
N ALA A 89 -15.70 -4.63 13.46
CA ALA A 89 -14.77 -3.78 12.73
C ALA A 89 -15.08 -2.28 13.01
N ALA A 90 -16.36 -1.90 13.07
CA ALA A 90 -16.77 -0.56 13.46
C ALA A 90 -16.35 -0.18 14.90
N GLY A 91 -16.39 -1.11 15.86
CA GLY A 91 -15.91 -0.85 17.23
C GLY A 91 -14.40 -0.63 17.28
N LYS A 92 -13.62 -1.44 16.58
CA LYS A 92 -12.17 -1.25 16.42
C LYS A 92 -11.88 0.10 15.74
N ARG A 93 -12.63 0.45 14.69
CA ARG A 93 -12.49 1.75 14.03
C ARG A 93 -12.81 2.91 14.97
N ALA A 94 -13.85 2.79 15.81
CA ALA A 94 -14.18 3.80 16.80
C ALA A 94 -13.08 3.98 17.85
N GLU A 95 -12.47 2.89 18.30
CA GLU A 95 -11.30 2.93 19.17
C GLU A 95 -10.15 3.73 18.53
N LEU A 96 -9.84 3.44 17.27
CA LEU A 96 -8.78 4.14 16.54
C LEU A 96 -9.09 5.64 16.37
N ILE A 97 -10.32 6.00 16.00
CA ILE A 97 -10.74 7.40 15.88
C ILE A 97 -10.64 8.13 17.22
N ARG A 98 -11.01 7.46 18.32
CA ARG A 98 -10.86 8.03 19.68
C ARG A 98 -9.40 8.35 19.98
N VAL A 99 -8.49 7.44 19.65
CA VAL A 99 -7.05 7.66 19.84
C VAL A 99 -6.54 8.81 18.96
N SER A 100 -6.97 8.91 17.70
CA SER A 100 -6.65 10.05 16.84
C SER A 100 -7.16 11.38 17.40
N PHE A 101 -8.26 11.37 18.15
CA PHE A 101 -8.75 12.58 18.81
C PHE A 101 -7.85 13.03 19.97
N LEU A 102 -7.22 12.10 20.70
CA LEU A 102 -6.18 12.45 21.68
C LEU A 102 -5.02 13.17 21.01
N PHE A 103 -4.60 12.73 19.82
CA PHE A 103 -3.57 13.41 19.04
C PHE A 103 -4.00 14.84 18.66
N ALA A 104 -5.24 15.02 18.19
CA ALA A 104 -5.78 16.33 17.83
C ALA A 104 -5.86 17.30 19.04
N GLN A 105 -6.02 16.76 20.26
CA GLN A 105 -6.00 17.51 21.50
C GLN A 105 -4.58 17.83 22.02
N GLY A 106 -3.54 17.43 21.30
CA GLY A 106 -2.14 17.64 21.71
C GLY A 106 -1.62 16.62 22.74
N GLN A 107 -2.44 15.63 23.11
CA GLN A 107 -2.08 14.55 24.04
C GLN A 107 -1.27 13.48 23.30
N TYR A 108 -0.09 13.85 22.80
CA TYR A 108 0.69 13.00 21.90
C TYR A 108 1.22 11.73 22.56
N ALA A 109 1.56 11.79 23.85
CA ALA A 109 2.03 10.62 24.59
C ALA A 109 0.90 9.60 24.82
N GLU A 110 -0.28 10.05 25.25
CA GLU A 110 -1.44 9.17 25.38
C GLU A 110 -1.91 8.62 24.02
N ALA A 111 -1.87 9.45 22.97
CA ALA A 111 -2.19 9.00 21.62
C ALA A 111 -1.22 7.93 21.12
N GLN A 112 0.09 8.11 21.34
CA GLN A 112 1.11 7.11 21.00
C GLN A 112 0.79 5.77 21.69
N ALA A 113 0.58 5.79 23.02
CA ALA A 113 0.27 4.60 23.79
C ALA A 113 -1.03 3.93 23.30
N GLY A 114 -2.04 4.73 22.96
CA GLY A 114 -3.30 4.24 22.40
C GLY A 114 -3.13 3.55 21.05
N PHE A 115 -2.32 4.11 20.14
CA PHE A 115 -2.07 3.50 18.83
C PHE A 115 -1.26 2.20 18.95
N GLU A 116 -0.27 2.18 19.84
CA GLU A 116 0.52 0.97 20.12
C GLU A 116 -0.35 -0.13 20.74
N ALA A 117 -1.21 0.23 21.71
CA ALA A 117 -2.16 -0.70 22.33
C ALA A 117 -3.13 -1.27 21.28
N PHE A 118 -3.68 -0.43 20.41
CA PHE A 118 -4.56 -0.86 19.32
C PHE A 118 -3.84 -1.84 18.39
N ALA A 119 -2.61 -1.52 17.97
CA ALA A 119 -1.84 -2.37 17.07
C ALA A 119 -1.51 -3.75 17.69
N LYS A 120 -1.30 -3.79 19.02
CA LYS A 120 -1.05 -5.02 19.76
C LYS A 120 -2.32 -5.84 20.00
N ALA A 121 -3.44 -5.18 20.27
CA ALA A 121 -4.71 -5.83 20.59
C ALA A 121 -5.42 -6.39 19.35
N HIS A 122 -5.25 -5.75 18.19
CA HIS A 122 -5.96 -6.08 16.95
C HIS A 122 -5.03 -6.31 15.75
N PRO A 123 -4.04 -7.22 15.82
CA PRO A 123 -3.01 -7.40 14.79
C PRO A 123 -3.56 -7.79 13.41
N GLU A 124 -4.76 -8.36 13.35
CA GLU A 124 -5.47 -8.75 12.12
C GLU A 124 -6.32 -7.61 11.52
N SER A 125 -6.38 -6.46 12.18
CA SER A 125 -7.22 -5.34 11.79
C SER A 125 -6.75 -4.69 10.48
N PRO A 126 -7.66 -4.33 9.56
CA PRO A 126 -7.28 -3.59 8.35
C PRO A 126 -6.73 -2.19 8.65
N TRP A 127 -6.90 -1.68 9.87
CA TRP A 127 -6.40 -0.37 10.30
C TRP A 127 -5.04 -0.41 11.00
N ILE A 128 -4.36 -1.55 11.03
CA ILE A 128 -2.99 -1.64 11.55
C ILE A 128 -2.05 -0.62 10.89
N PRO A 129 -2.03 -0.44 9.54
CA PRO A 129 -1.18 0.57 8.93
C PRO A 129 -1.47 1.97 9.50
N GLN A 130 -2.74 2.34 9.62
CA GLN A 130 -3.14 3.64 10.18
C GLN A 130 -2.67 3.83 11.63
N ALA A 131 -2.75 2.80 12.47
CA ALA A 131 -2.25 2.86 13.85
C ALA A 131 -0.72 3.01 13.90
N VAL A 132 0.01 2.24 13.10
CA VAL A 132 1.49 2.32 13.02
C VAL A 132 1.95 3.69 12.52
N TYR A 133 1.27 4.23 11.50
CA TYR A 133 1.50 5.60 11.03
C TYR A 133 1.22 6.62 12.14
N GLY A 134 0.10 6.45 12.87
CA GLY A 134 -0.25 7.28 14.02
C GLY A 134 0.85 7.31 15.09
N VAL A 135 1.51 6.18 15.38
CA VAL A 135 2.67 6.14 16.29
C VAL A 135 3.82 7.02 15.78
N ALA A 136 4.15 6.93 14.48
CA ALA A 136 5.22 7.74 13.89
C ALA A 136 4.90 9.25 14.01
N VAL A 137 3.67 9.63 13.70
CA VAL A 137 3.18 11.01 13.80
C VAL A 137 3.18 11.52 15.25
N CYS A 138 2.81 10.68 16.22
CA CYS A 138 2.88 11.04 17.63
C CYS A 138 4.32 11.25 18.12
N LEU A 139 5.27 10.42 17.67
CA LEU A 139 6.68 10.58 18.01
C LEU A 139 7.27 11.86 17.42
N ASP A 140 6.89 12.18 16.18
CA ASP A 140 7.26 13.41 15.49
C ASP A 140 6.76 14.64 16.27
N ALA A 141 5.46 14.65 16.63
CA ALA A 141 4.86 15.72 17.43
C ALA A 141 5.46 15.86 18.84
N GLN A 142 5.99 14.78 19.41
CA GLN A 142 6.73 14.79 20.68
C GLN A 142 8.19 15.25 20.53
N SER A 143 8.63 15.67 19.33
CA SER A 143 10.02 16.00 19.02
C SER A 143 11.01 14.85 19.25
N LYS A 144 10.54 13.59 19.27
CA LYS A 144 11.37 12.38 19.37
C LYS A 144 11.89 12.00 17.98
N THR A 145 12.65 12.91 17.37
CA THR A 145 12.98 12.89 15.95
C THR A 145 13.63 11.58 15.47
N ASN A 146 14.57 11.01 16.24
CA ASN A 146 15.24 9.77 15.83
C ASN A 146 14.28 8.56 15.83
N GLU A 147 13.37 8.50 16.80
CA GLU A 147 12.35 7.44 16.88
C GLU A 147 11.32 7.62 15.77
N ALA A 148 10.90 8.85 15.50
CA ALA A 148 9.99 9.19 14.40
C ALA A 148 10.57 8.79 13.04
N ILE A 149 11.84 9.12 12.77
CA ILE A 149 12.57 8.71 11.55
C ILE A 149 12.53 7.19 11.39
N ALA A 150 12.84 6.43 12.45
CA ALA A 150 12.84 4.97 12.39
C ALA A 150 11.44 4.42 12.10
N LYS A 151 10.39 4.99 12.70
CA LYS A 151 9.00 4.55 12.50
C LYS A 151 8.46 4.92 11.12
N TYR A 152 8.78 6.11 10.59
CA TYR A 152 8.38 6.49 9.23
C TYR A 152 9.11 5.65 8.18
N ASP A 153 10.40 5.35 8.34
CA ASP A 153 11.15 4.47 7.44
C ASP A 153 10.58 3.04 7.44
N ASP A 154 10.33 2.45 8.63
CA ASP A 154 9.69 1.14 8.76
C ASP A 154 8.31 1.13 8.08
N PHE A 155 7.49 2.15 8.34
CA PHE A 155 6.17 2.27 7.74
C PHE A 155 6.24 2.35 6.20
N ALA A 156 7.09 3.23 5.66
CA ALA A 156 7.24 3.44 4.22
C ALA A 156 7.76 2.19 3.47
N ARG A 157 8.49 1.30 4.17
CA ARG A 157 8.96 0.01 3.65
C ARG A 157 7.89 -1.07 3.76
N ARG A 158 7.28 -1.24 4.93
CA ARG A 158 6.34 -2.32 5.21
C ARG A 158 4.97 -2.11 4.56
N TYR A 159 4.53 -0.85 4.49
CA TYR A 159 3.23 -0.45 3.98
C TYR A 159 3.39 0.41 2.73
N ALA A 160 4.27 0.02 1.81
CA ALA A 160 4.64 0.84 0.66
C ALA A 160 3.47 1.21 -0.29
N SER A 161 2.40 0.41 -0.28
CA SER A 161 1.16 0.61 -1.06
C SER A 161 0.03 1.28 -0.27
N ASP A 162 0.23 1.58 1.02
CA ASP A 162 -0.78 2.26 1.83
C ASP A 162 -0.91 3.72 1.39
N PRO A 163 -2.12 4.32 1.42
CA PRO A 163 -2.30 5.72 1.06
C PRO A 163 -1.43 6.70 1.87
N ASN A 164 -1.04 6.35 3.10
CA ASN A 164 -0.18 7.17 3.94
C ASN A 164 1.31 6.98 3.65
N ALA A 165 1.71 6.04 2.79
CA ALA A 165 3.12 5.73 2.53
C ALA A 165 3.87 6.93 1.97
N ASP A 166 3.24 7.71 1.07
CA ASP A 166 3.84 8.91 0.52
C ASP A 166 3.93 10.04 1.54
N GLN A 167 2.94 10.18 2.41
CA GLN A 167 3.01 11.14 3.52
C GLN A 167 4.13 10.78 4.50
N ALA A 168 4.27 9.49 4.84
CA ALA A 168 5.37 9.01 5.68
C ALA A 168 6.75 9.29 5.05
N ARG A 169 6.89 9.10 3.74
CA ARG A 169 8.14 9.43 3.02
C ARG A 169 8.42 10.94 3.02
N LEU A 170 7.39 11.77 2.86
CA LEU A 170 7.55 13.22 2.99
C LEU A 170 8.04 13.59 4.39
N HIS A 171 7.35 13.15 5.45
CA HIS A 171 7.76 13.39 6.84
C HIS A 171 9.18 12.88 7.13
N LEU A 172 9.54 11.70 6.62
CA LEU A 172 10.89 11.17 6.73
C LEU A 172 11.93 12.11 6.09
N GLY A 173 11.65 12.59 4.87
CA GLY A 173 12.51 13.55 4.19
C GLY A 173 12.65 14.85 4.99
N THR A 174 11.54 15.42 5.48
CA THR A 174 11.56 16.70 6.22
C THR A 174 12.31 16.58 7.54
N LEU A 175 12.21 15.43 8.22
CA LEU A 175 12.97 15.16 9.44
C LEU A 175 14.46 15.00 9.14
N TYR A 176 14.84 14.41 8.01
CA TYR A 176 16.24 14.40 7.57
C TYR A 176 16.77 15.81 7.25
N GLU A 177 15.96 16.67 6.64
CA GLU A 177 16.32 18.08 6.45
C GLU A 177 16.57 18.77 7.81
N ALA A 178 15.62 18.64 8.74
CA ALA A 178 15.66 19.27 10.05
C ALA A 178 16.84 18.78 10.91
N THR A 179 17.26 17.53 10.74
CA THR A 179 18.40 16.93 11.47
C THR A 179 19.75 17.13 10.79
N GLY A 180 19.82 17.97 9.75
CA GLY A 180 21.08 18.28 9.07
C GLY A 180 21.63 17.13 8.23
N LYS A 181 20.75 16.24 7.74
CA LYS A 181 21.07 15.07 6.90
C LYS A 181 20.55 15.26 5.47
N PRO A 182 20.99 16.31 4.73
CA PRO A 182 20.42 16.66 3.43
C PRO A 182 20.62 15.58 2.35
N ALA A 183 21.70 14.79 2.43
CA ALA A 183 21.92 13.68 1.50
C ALA A 183 20.83 12.59 1.63
N GLN A 184 20.43 12.27 2.87
CA GLN A 184 19.37 11.28 3.13
C GLN A 184 18.00 11.84 2.74
N ALA A 185 17.74 13.12 2.99
CA ALA A 185 16.51 13.80 2.55
C ALA A 185 16.38 13.76 1.02
N LEU A 186 17.47 14.07 0.30
CA LEU A 186 17.50 14.01 -1.17
C LEU A 186 17.21 12.61 -1.71
N GLU A 187 17.77 11.56 -1.09
CA GLU A 187 17.50 10.18 -1.51
C GLU A 187 16.01 9.83 -1.37
N VAL A 188 15.38 10.25 -0.28
CA VAL A 188 13.94 10.03 -0.05
C VAL A 188 13.11 10.77 -1.10
N TYR A 189 13.38 12.05 -1.35
CA TYR A 189 12.64 12.83 -2.34
C TYR A 189 12.86 12.35 -3.77
N ASP A 190 14.08 11.98 -4.14
CA ASP A 190 14.40 11.41 -5.44
C ASP A 190 13.60 10.13 -5.71
N LYS A 191 13.50 9.23 -4.72
CA LYS A 191 12.66 8.03 -4.81
C LYS A 191 11.19 8.37 -5.03
N MET A 192 10.66 9.37 -4.34
CA MET A 192 9.28 9.82 -4.50
C MET A 192 9.01 10.41 -5.89
N VAL A 193 9.91 11.26 -6.39
CA VAL A 193 9.79 11.86 -7.73
C VAL A 193 9.88 10.79 -8.81
N LYS A 194 10.84 9.87 -8.70
CA LYS A 194 10.98 8.74 -9.64
C LYS A 194 9.73 7.87 -9.68
N ALA A 195 9.18 7.51 -8.51
CA ALA A 195 7.95 6.73 -8.44
C ALA A 195 6.76 7.41 -9.14
N ALA A 196 6.64 8.74 -9.00
CA ALA A 196 5.61 9.51 -9.69
C ALA A 196 5.80 9.53 -11.22
N THR A 197 7.04 9.75 -11.69
CA THR A 197 7.34 9.77 -13.13
C THR A 197 7.20 8.40 -13.80
N ALA A 198 7.30 7.31 -13.03
CA ALA A 198 7.08 5.94 -13.49
C ALA A 198 5.59 5.56 -13.62
N GLY A 199 4.67 6.54 -13.51
CA GLY A 199 3.23 6.33 -13.58
C GLY A 199 2.58 5.96 -12.24
N GLY A 200 3.32 6.03 -11.13
CA GLY A 200 2.78 5.90 -9.79
C GLY A 200 1.98 7.13 -9.37
N PHE A 201 0.88 6.93 -8.65
CA PHE A 201 0.19 8.02 -7.98
C PHE A 201 0.95 8.35 -6.70
N SER A 202 1.59 9.52 -6.67
CA SER A 202 2.25 10.04 -5.47
C SER A 202 1.85 11.48 -5.18
N PRO A 203 0.82 11.71 -4.34
CA PRO A 203 0.34 13.06 -4.00
C PRO A 203 1.44 13.96 -3.47
N GLY A 204 2.41 13.38 -2.76
CA GLY A 204 3.55 14.11 -2.18
C GLY A 204 4.70 14.36 -3.15
N ALA A 205 4.67 13.85 -4.39
CA ALA A 205 5.81 13.95 -5.29
C ALA A 205 6.10 15.38 -5.76
N GLN A 206 5.08 16.22 -5.91
CA GLN A 206 5.27 17.64 -6.26
C GLN A 206 5.98 18.39 -5.13
N GLU A 207 5.55 18.18 -3.88
CA GLU A 207 6.23 18.77 -2.71
C GLU A 207 7.66 18.21 -2.57
N ALA A 208 7.83 16.91 -2.74
CA ALA A 208 9.16 16.27 -2.72
C ALA A 208 10.08 16.90 -3.78
N GLN A 209 9.60 17.14 -5.00
CA GLN A 209 10.37 17.78 -6.06
C GLN A 209 10.78 19.21 -5.69
N GLN A 210 9.87 19.99 -5.08
CA GLN A 210 10.17 21.36 -4.63
C GLN A 210 11.24 21.36 -3.54
N ARG A 211 11.09 20.51 -2.51
CA ARG A 211 12.07 20.37 -1.43
C ARG A 211 13.41 19.84 -1.93
N GLN A 212 13.40 18.87 -2.84
CA GLN A 212 14.59 18.37 -3.52
C GLN A 212 15.34 19.50 -4.23
N HIS A 213 14.63 20.34 -5.01
CA HIS A 213 15.26 21.47 -5.68
C HIS A 213 15.84 22.47 -4.68
N ALA A 214 15.10 22.83 -3.63
CA ALA A 214 15.58 23.73 -2.59
C ALA A 214 16.84 23.19 -1.87
N LEU A 215 16.88 21.88 -1.60
CA LEU A 215 18.04 21.20 -1.04
C LEU A 215 19.24 21.26 -1.98
N LEU A 216 19.05 21.05 -3.29
CA LEU A 216 20.15 21.12 -4.28
C LEU A 216 20.68 22.55 -4.48
N VAL A 217 19.82 23.56 -4.39
CA VAL A 217 20.25 24.97 -4.41
C VAL A 217 21.09 25.29 -3.18
N LYS A 218 20.67 24.81 -2.00
CA LYS A 218 21.38 25.02 -0.74
C LYS A 218 22.66 24.18 -0.62
N TYR A 219 22.67 22.99 -1.21
CA TYR A 219 23.79 22.04 -1.20
C TYR A 219 24.12 21.57 -2.63
N PRO A 220 24.71 22.44 -3.49
CA PRO A 220 24.99 22.11 -4.88
C PRO A 220 25.91 20.90 -5.05
N GLN A 221 26.76 20.61 -4.06
CA GLN A 221 27.64 19.44 -4.03
C GLN A 221 26.90 18.10 -3.98
N LEU A 222 25.61 18.10 -3.62
CA LEU A 222 24.78 16.90 -3.59
C LEU A 222 24.04 16.67 -4.92
N ALA A 223 24.20 17.58 -5.89
CA ALA A 223 23.63 17.38 -7.22
C ALA A 223 24.28 16.15 -7.88
N PRO A 224 23.49 15.29 -8.54
CA PRO A 224 24.03 14.16 -9.29
C PRO A 224 24.96 14.71 -10.36
N THR A 225 26.26 14.65 -10.09
CA THR A 225 27.27 15.21 -10.98
C THR A 225 27.39 14.26 -12.17
N ASN A 226 26.56 14.44 -13.19
CA ASN A 226 26.88 14.04 -14.56
C ASN A 226 27.98 14.98 -15.09
N THR A 227 29.10 15.13 -14.37
CA THR A 227 30.33 15.50 -15.05
C THR A 227 30.61 14.33 -15.99
N PRO A 228 30.56 14.52 -17.32
CA PRO A 228 31.24 13.57 -18.19
C PRO A 228 32.65 13.41 -17.61
N PRO A 229 33.25 12.20 -17.60
CA PRO A 229 34.65 12.07 -17.25
C PRO A 229 35.37 13.16 -18.02
N VAL A 230 36.13 14.00 -17.32
CA VAL A 230 36.99 14.99 -17.96
C VAL A 230 37.75 14.22 -19.01
N VAL A 231 37.34 14.36 -20.27
CA VAL A 231 38.12 13.89 -21.40
C VAL A 231 39.33 14.78 -21.29
N THR A 232 40.37 14.25 -20.65
CA THR A 232 41.70 14.84 -20.68
C THR A 232 41.95 15.00 -22.16
N GLN A 233 41.90 16.24 -22.65
CA GLN A 233 42.13 16.53 -24.05
C GLN A 233 43.47 15.86 -24.36
N ARG A 234 43.43 14.81 -25.19
CA ARG A 234 44.65 14.16 -25.65
C ARG A 234 45.48 15.31 -26.27
N PRO A 235 46.76 15.46 -25.89
CA PRO A 235 47.56 16.60 -26.32
C PRO A 235 47.45 16.76 -27.84
N PRO A 236 47.41 18.00 -28.36
CA PRO A 236 47.27 18.24 -29.79
C PRO A 236 48.35 17.46 -30.52
N ILE A 237 47.93 16.62 -31.46
CA ILE A 237 48.86 15.90 -32.33
C ILE A 237 49.57 16.99 -33.16
N SER A 238 50.83 17.26 -32.85
CA SER A 238 51.69 18.10 -33.67
C SER A 238 51.94 17.38 -35.00
N VAL A 239 51.13 17.68 -36.01
CA VAL A 239 51.40 17.26 -37.38
C VAL A 239 52.55 18.10 -37.92
N THR A 240 53.73 17.51 -37.99
CA THR A 240 54.85 18.05 -38.78
C THR A 240 54.52 17.84 -40.26
N PRO A 241 54.54 18.88 -41.11
CA PRO A 241 54.28 18.70 -42.53
C PRO A 241 55.52 18.06 -43.17
N THR A 242 55.52 16.74 -43.34
CA THR A 242 56.47 16.05 -44.22
C THR A 242 55.79 15.85 -45.57
N GLY A 243 56.34 16.49 -46.59
CA GLY A 243 55.80 16.50 -47.94
C GLY A 243 55.75 15.11 -48.57
N ALA A 244 54.55 14.53 -48.65
CA ALA A 244 54.20 13.46 -49.56
C ALA A 244 52.74 13.66 -50.02
N PRO A 245 52.41 13.46 -51.31
CA PRO A 245 51.10 13.77 -51.86
C PRO A 245 49.99 12.89 -51.27
N PRO A 246 48.73 13.37 -51.22
CA PRO A 246 47.65 12.69 -50.52
C PRO A 246 47.14 11.48 -51.32
N VAL A 247 47.16 10.29 -50.72
CA VAL A 247 46.39 9.15 -51.20
C VAL A 247 44.95 9.33 -50.70
N VAL A 248 44.06 9.69 -51.61
CA VAL A 248 42.62 9.77 -51.37
C VAL A 248 42.09 8.36 -51.10
N ARG A 249 41.75 8.06 -49.84
CA ARG A 249 40.83 6.98 -49.51
C ARG A 249 39.45 7.57 -49.29
N THR A 250 38.57 7.37 -50.28
CA THR A 250 37.14 7.67 -50.17
C THR A 250 36.49 6.70 -49.18
N ASN A 251 36.22 7.13 -47.95
CA ASN A 251 35.12 6.54 -47.18
C ASN A 251 33.86 7.32 -47.53
N ALA A 252 33.08 6.71 -48.43
CA ALA A 252 31.78 7.19 -48.85
C ALA A 252 30.75 7.08 -47.72
N ALA A 253 29.84 8.05 -47.74
CA ALA A 253 28.46 8.02 -47.25
C ALA A 253 28.20 7.97 -45.74
N ALA A 254 27.90 9.17 -45.23
CA ALA A 254 26.87 9.49 -44.26
C ALA A 254 25.84 8.37 -43.96
N GLY A 255 25.78 7.95 -42.70
CA GLY A 255 24.69 7.20 -42.11
C GLY A 255 24.16 7.93 -40.89
N THR A 256 23.08 8.67 -41.06
CA THR A 256 22.33 9.35 -40.00
C THR A 256 21.59 8.29 -39.18
N ASN A 257 22.07 7.96 -37.98
CA ASN A 257 21.30 7.14 -37.04
C ASN A 257 20.37 8.03 -36.21
N VAL A 258 19.20 8.32 -36.78
CA VAL A 258 18.00 8.68 -36.02
C VAL A 258 17.29 7.36 -35.69
N PRO A 259 16.95 7.05 -34.43
CA PRO A 259 16.07 5.92 -34.15
C PRO A 259 14.63 6.29 -34.55
N VAL A 260 14.20 5.85 -35.73
CA VAL A 260 12.78 5.77 -36.11
C VAL A 260 12.23 4.45 -35.56
N ILE A 261 11.45 4.52 -34.48
CA ILE A 261 10.63 3.38 -34.04
C ILE A 261 9.43 3.30 -34.98
N LYS A 262 9.46 2.29 -35.85
CA LYS A 262 8.41 1.93 -36.80
C LYS A 262 7.31 1.17 -36.05
N LEU A 263 6.10 1.74 -35.98
CA LEU A 263 4.92 1.01 -35.51
C LEU A 263 4.60 -0.12 -36.49
N SER A 264 4.54 -1.36 -35.98
CA SER A 264 3.92 -2.49 -36.66
C SER A 264 2.39 -2.41 -36.50
N PRO A 265 1.59 -2.58 -37.58
CA PRO A 265 0.14 -2.69 -37.44
C PRO A 265 -0.25 -4.03 -36.77
N PRO A 266 -1.31 -4.04 -35.94
CA PRO A 266 -1.81 -5.26 -35.29
C PRO A 266 -2.46 -6.22 -36.30
N PRO A 267 -2.50 -7.53 -36.01
CA PRO A 267 -3.17 -8.52 -36.85
C PRO A 267 -4.70 -8.31 -36.84
N ALA A 268 -5.32 -8.50 -38.01
CA ALA A 268 -6.76 -8.37 -38.21
C ALA A 268 -7.55 -9.34 -37.30
N ALA A 269 -8.39 -8.78 -36.43
CA ALA A 269 -9.38 -9.53 -35.68
C ALA A 269 -10.54 -9.92 -36.60
N THR A 270 -10.81 -11.23 -36.70
CA THR A 270 -12.02 -11.78 -37.32
C THR A 270 -13.28 -11.29 -36.56
N PRO A 271 -14.34 -10.86 -37.25
CA PRO A 271 -15.58 -10.43 -36.60
C PRO A 271 -16.33 -11.61 -35.95
N PRO A 272 -17.00 -11.40 -34.79
CA PRO A 272 -17.84 -12.41 -34.17
C PRO A 272 -19.13 -12.65 -34.98
N PRO A 273 -19.76 -13.84 -34.88
CA PRO A 273 -21.01 -14.14 -35.56
C PRO A 273 -22.18 -13.31 -35.01
N VAL A 274 -22.98 -12.80 -35.94
CA VAL A 274 -24.22 -12.06 -35.69
C VAL A 274 -25.23 -12.97 -35.01
N ALA A 275 -25.66 -12.63 -33.78
CA ALA A 275 -26.78 -13.26 -33.11
C ALA A 275 -28.08 -12.62 -33.61
N THR A 276 -28.90 -13.42 -34.30
CA THR A 276 -30.26 -13.10 -34.70
C THR A 276 -31.17 -13.03 -33.46
N PRO A 277 -32.06 -12.03 -33.33
CA PRO A 277 -33.02 -11.99 -32.22
C PRO A 277 -34.15 -13.01 -32.44
N ALA A 278 -34.42 -13.82 -31.42
CA ALA A 278 -35.57 -14.71 -31.37
C ALA A 278 -36.88 -13.92 -31.13
N PRO A 279 -38.02 -14.36 -31.68
CA PRO A 279 -39.28 -13.62 -31.65
C PRO A 279 -39.99 -13.69 -30.29
N ALA A 280 -40.72 -12.62 -29.98
CA ALA A 280 -41.62 -12.51 -28.86
C ALA A 280 -42.74 -13.56 -28.90
N ALA A 281 -42.97 -14.24 -27.77
CA ALA A 281 -44.18 -15.00 -27.53
C ALA A 281 -45.14 -14.17 -26.64
N LYS A 282 -46.42 -14.21 -27.03
CA LYS A 282 -47.59 -13.69 -26.32
C LYS A 282 -47.79 -14.37 -24.96
#